data_AF-A0A931FG42-F1
#
_entry.id   AF-A0A931FG42-F1
#
_cell.length_a   1.000
_cell.length_b   1.000
_cell.length_c   1.000
_cell.angle_alpha   90.00
_cell.angle_beta   90.00
_cell.angle_gamma   90.00
#
_symmetry.space_group_name_H-M   'P 1'
#
loop_
_entity.id
_entity.type
_entity.pdbx_description
1 polymer ?
#
loop_
_entity_poly.entity_id
_entity_poly.type
_entity_poly.pdbx_seq_one_letter_code
_entity_poly.pdbx_strand_id
1 'polypeptide(L)'
;MTLGSATRVFVVAAWGEGVNLTNGSTSDLTELAVAASAWHAGVSLAKLGDVAPFLEVSAMALAHQRGPDHAVAEKWRRYLEPGHRLDLQMIRAAHAEPRLRMLFPSTSHGSLHFSRCTGWPFSRDVSAICPLGDGRYAVRHRGEEFSLEPSYSAEEAAASVVARMPASWGPAIAGTDHDLRDRES
;
A
#
# COMPACT_ATOMS: atom_id res chain seq x y z
N MET A 1 8.19 -24.96 -37.85
CA MET A 1 7.44 -24.97 -36.57
C MET A 1 6.75 -23.63 -36.44
N THR A 2 5.48 -23.58 -36.80
CA THR A 2 4.70 -22.34 -36.91
C THR A 2 3.96 -22.14 -35.59
N LEU A 3 4.41 -21.20 -34.76
CA LEU A 3 3.69 -20.79 -33.55
C LEU A 3 2.53 -19.87 -33.96
N GLY A 4 1.35 -20.45 -34.19
CA GLY A 4 0.08 -19.72 -34.23
C GLY A 4 -0.52 -19.69 -32.83
N SER A 5 -0.57 -18.52 -32.19
CA SER A 5 -1.41 -18.33 -30.99
C SER A 5 -2.88 -18.28 -31.44
N ALA A 6 -3.60 -19.39 -31.26
CA ALA A 6 -4.97 -19.55 -31.78
C ALA A 6 -6.04 -18.74 -31.01
N THR A 7 -5.68 -18.05 -29.92
CA THR A 7 -6.64 -17.34 -29.07
C THR A 7 -6.11 -15.97 -28.68
N ARG A 8 -6.91 -14.92 -28.92
CA ARG A 8 -6.64 -13.56 -28.43
C ARG A 8 -7.04 -13.48 -26.97
N VAL A 9 -6.16 -12.93 -26.14
CA VAL A 9 -6.44 -12.65 -24.72
C VAL A 9 -6.19 -11.17 -24.49
N PHE A 10 -7.16 -10.51 -23.87
CA PHE A 10 -7.08 -9.13 -23.40
C PHE A 10 -6.72 -9.14 -21.93
N VAL A 11 -5.64 -8.47 -21.56
CA VAL A 11 -5.24 -8.24 -20.16
C VAL A 11 -5.53 -6.78 -19.85
N VAL A 12 -6.28 -6.56 -18.77
CA VAL A 12 -6.76 -5.24 -18.37
C VAL A 12 -6.24 -4.95 -16.98
N ALA A 13 -5.78 -3.72 -16.78
CA ALA A 13 -5.55 -3.18 -15.46
C ALA A 13 -5.97 -1.71 -15.45
N ALA A 14 -6.74 -1.31 -14.43
CA ALA A 14 -7.08 0.08 -14.20
C ALA A 14 -6.35 0.58 -12.96
N TRP A 15 -5.71 1.74 -13.11
CA TRP A 15 -4.94 2.40 -12.06
C TRP A 15 -5.50 3.80 -11.83
N GLY A 16 -5.51 4.23 -10.58
CA GLY A 16 -5.86 5.59 -10.18
C GLY A 16 -5.10 5.94 -8.92
N GLU A 17 -4.58 7.17 -8.85
CA GLU A 17 -3.90 7.68 -7.65
C GLU A 17 -2.81 6.72 -7.09
N GLY A 18 -2.08 6.03 -7.98
CA GLY A 18 -1.03 5.09 -7.59
C GLY A 18 -1.51 3.75 -7.04
N VAL A 19 -2.79 3.43 -7.15
CA VAL A 19 -3.40 2.17 -6.69
C VAL A 19 -3.91 1.36 -7.89
N ASN A 20 -3.66 0.05 -7.90
CA ASN A 20 -4.33 -0.86 -8.83
C ASN A 20 -5.78 -1.04 -8.37
N LEU A 21 -6.72 -0.46 -9.12
CA LEU A 21 -8.13 -0.45 -8.78
C LEU A 21 -8.81 -1.75 -9.21
N THR A 22 -8.37 -2.30 -10.34
CA THR A 22 -8.77 -3.62 -10.79
C THR A 22 -7.79 -4.16 -11.82
N ASN A 23 -7.74 -5.47 -11.97
CA ASN A 23 -7.06 -6.14 -13.06
C ASN A 23 -7.82 -7.42 -13.43
N GLY A 24 -7.59 -7.95 -14.62
CA GLY A 24 -8.21 -9.18 -15.08
C GLY A 24 -7.83 -9.52 -16.50
N SER A 25 -8.32 -10.65 -16.99
CA SER A 25 -8.16 -11.03 -18.39
C SER A 25 -9.39 -11.75 -18.94
N THR A 26 -9.65 -11.54 -20.23
CA THR A 26 -10.72 -12.22 -20.96
C THR A 26 -10.29 -12.44 -22.40
N SER A 27 -10.79 -13.49 -23.05
CA SER A 27 -10.67 -13.66 -24.50
C SER A 27 -11.88 -13.13 -25.28
N ASP A 28 -12.92 -12.66 -24.58
CA ASP A 28 -14.13 -12.10 -25.18
C ASP A 28 -14.05 -10.56 -25.29
N LEU A 29 -14.07 -10.05 -26.52
CA LEU A 29 -14.05 -8.62 -26.79
C LEU A 29 -15.32 -7.90 -26.28
N THR A 30 -16.44 -8.62 -26.19
CA THR A 30 -17.72 -8.09 -25.69
C THR A 30 -17.63 -7.81 -24.19
N GLU A 31 -17.07 -8.73 -23.41
CA GLU A 31 -16.82 -8.53 -21.98
C GLU A 31 -15.91 -7.34 -21.74
N LEU A 32 -14.84 -7.21 -22.53
CA LEU A 32 -13.94 -6.06 -22.48
C LEU A 32 -14.67 -4.74 -22.78
N ALA A 33 -15.51 -4.71 -23.82
CA ALA A 33 -16.26 -3.51 -24.19
C ALA A 33 -17.28 -3.10 -23.12
N VAL A 34 -17.96 -4.07 -22.49
CA VAL A 34 -18.87 -3.83 -21.35
C VAL A 34 -18.11 -3.23 -20.17
N ALA A 35 -16.96 -3.81 -19.81
CA ALA A 35 -16.13 -3.30 -18.72
C ALA A 35 -15.65 -1.86 -18.98
N ALA A 36 -15.15 -1.58 -20.19
CA ALA A 36 -14.68 -0.25 -20.58
C ALA A 36 -15.82 0.79 -20.58
N SER A 37 -17.00 0.42 -21.06
CA SER A 37 -18.19 1.29 -21.06
C SER A 37 -18.65 1.60 -19.63
N ALA A 38 -18.74 0.58 -18.78
CA ALA A 38 -19.12 0.76 -17.37
C ALA A 38 -18.11 1.65 -16.63
N TRP A 39 -16.81 1.43 -16.84
CA TRP A 39 -15.76 2.29 -16.30
C TRP A 39 -15.92 3.75 -16.75
N HIS A 40 -16.11 3.98 -18.05
CA HIS A 40 -16.31 5.32 -18.61
C HIS A 40 -17.55 6.02 -18.04
N ALA A 41 -18.62 5.26 -17.75
CA ALA A 41 -19.83 5.77 -17.10
C ALA A 41 -19.66 6.08 -15.60
N GLY A 42 -18.48 5.84 -15.02
CA GLY A 42 -18.18 6.17 -13.63
C GLY A 42 -18.85 5.25 -12.60
N VAL A 43 -19.14 3.99 -12.96
CA VAL A 43 -19.68 3.03 -11.99
C VAL A 43 -18.70 2.79 -10.83
N SER A 44 -19.21 2.47 -9.65
CA SER A 44 -18.37 2.12 -8.50
C SER A 44 -17.56 0.84 -8.76
N LEU A 45 -16.45 0.65 -8.05
CA LEU A 45 -15.61 -0.54 -8.24
C LEU A 45 -16.36 -1.82 -7.85
N ALA A 46 -17.21 -1.76 -6.83
CA ALA A 46 -18.08 -2.88 -6.48
C ALA A 46 -19.01 -3.25 -7.65
N LYS A 47 -19.66 -2.24 -8.25
CA LYS A 47 -20.55 -2.48 -9.39
C LYS A 47 -19.80 -2.94 -10.64
N LEU A 48 -18.56 -2.48 -10.83
CA LEU A 48 -17.69 -2.92 -11.91
C LEU A 48 -17.42 -4.42 -11.85
N GLY A 49 -17.14 -4.95 -10.64
CA GLY A 49 -16.98 -6.39 -10.42
C GLY A 49 -18.24 -7.20 -10.76
N ASP A 50 -19.44 -6.64 -10.50
CA ASP A 50 -20.69 -7.32 -10.85
C ASP A 50 -20.93 -7.38 -12.37
N VAL A 51 -20.60 -6.31 -13.10
CA VAL A 51 -20.88 -6.21 -14.56
C VAL A 51 -19.77 -6.83 -15.43
N ALA A 52 -18.58 -6.98 -14.87
CA ALA A 52 -17.43 -7.57 -15.54
C ALA A 52 -16.71 -8.55 -14.60
N PRO A 53 -17.26 -9.78 -14.39
CA PRO A 53 -16.73 -10.73 -13.42
C PRO A 53 -15.30 -11.22 -13.69
N PHE A 54 -14.78 -11.02 -14.91
CA PHE A 54 -13.38 -11.31 -15.23
C PHE A 54 -12.40 -10.31 -14.58
N LEU A 55 -12.89 -9.18 -14.07
CA LEU A 55 -12.12 -8.19 -13.34
C LEU A 55 -12.10 -8.51 -11.84
N GLU A 56 -10.90 -8.66 -11.29
CA GLU A 56 -10.66 -8.76 -9.87
C GLU A 56 -10.63 -7.35 -9.24
N VAL A 57 -11.54 -7.10 -8.29
CA VAL A 57 -11.57 -5.88 -7.49
C VAL A 57 -11.14 -6.23 -6.08
N SER A 58 -9.92 -5.82 -5.71
CA SER A 58 -9.37 -6.18 -4.40
C SER A 58 -10.01 -5.38 -3.25
N ALA A 59 -9.99 -5.94 -2.03
CA ALA A 59 -10.42 -5.19 -0.84
C ALA A 59 -9.63 -3.88 -0.63
N MET A 60 -8.37 -3.83 -1.08
CA MET A 60 -7.55 -2.60 -1.05
C MET A 60 -8.10 -1.53 -1.99
N ALA A 61 -8.53 -1.92 -3.20
CA ALA A 61 -9.12 -1.01 -4.16
C ALA A 61 -10.46 -0.45 -3.65
N LEU A 62 -11.30 -1.31 -3.06
CA LEU A 62 -12.55 -0.88 -2.42
C LEU A 62 -12.30 0.05 -1.23
N ALA A 63 -11.25 -0.21 -0.44
CA ALA A 63 -10.86 0.65 0.67
C ALA A 63 -10.37 2.02 0.16
N HIS A 64 -9.56 2.04 -0.89
CA HIS A 64 -9.08 3.26 -1.53
C HIS A 64 -10.23 4.11 -2.07
N GLN A 65 -11.24 3.52 -2.72
CA GLN A 65 -12.42 4.25 -3.19
C GLN A 65 -13.21 4.94 -2.05
N ARG A 66 -13.14 4.43 -0.82
CA ARG A 66 -13.78 5.06 0.35
C ARG A 66 -12.94 6.16 0.99
N GLY A 67 -11.67 6.31 0.58
CA GLY A 67 -10.77 7.33 1.09
C GLY A 67 -9.54 6.79 1.81
N PRO A 68 -8.59 7.67 2.16
CA PRO A 68 -7.27 7.28 2.64
C PRO A 68 -7.31 6.58 4.00
N ASP A 69 -8.16 7.00 4.93
CA ASP A 69 -8.30 6.36 6.24
C ASP A 69 -8.72 4.88 6.12
N HIS A 70 -9.62 4.58 5.18
CA HIS A 70 -10.04 3.21 4.89
C HIS A 70 -8.89 2.39 4.27
N ALA A 71 -8.12 2.98 3.35
CA ALA A 71 -6.97 2.31 2.75
C ALA A 71 -5.88 2.00 3.79
N VAL A 72 -5.57 2.95 4.68
CA VAL A 72 -4.65 2.76 5.80
C VAL A 72 -5.13 1.65 6.72
N ALA A 73 -6.40 1.69 7.15
CA ALA A 73 -6.98 0.67 8.02
C ALA A 73 -6.96 -0.73 7.38
N GLU A 74 -7.31 -0.85 6.11
CA GLU A 74 -7.27 -2.13 5.38
C GLU A 74 -5.84 -2.67 5.26
N LYS A 75 -4.85 -1.79 5.04
CA LYS A 75 -3.45 -2.20 4.93
C LYS A 75 -2.91 -2.70 6.27
N TRP A 76 -3.17 -1.99 7.37
CA TRP A 76 -2.82 -2.44 8.71
C TRP A 76 -3.51 -3.75 9.07
N ARG A 77 -4.81 -3.89 8.76
CA ARG A 77 -5.58 -5.12 8.98
C ARG A 77 -4.90 -6.32 8.32
N ARG A 78 -4.52 -6.20 7.04
CA ARG A 78 -3.81 -7.26 6.29
C ARG A 78 -2.46 -7.63 6.91
N TYR A 79 -1.71 -6.66 7.43
CA TYR A 79 -0.42 -6.93 8.09
C TYR A 79 -0.58 -7.60 9.45
N LEU A 80 -1.72 -7.42 10.11
CA LEU A 80 -2.06 -8.04 11.39
C LEU A 80 -2.72 -9.43 11.24
N GLU A 81 -3.07 -9.84 10.03
CA GLU A 81 -3.65 -11.17 9.78
C GLU A 81 -2.63 -12.29 10.08
N PRO A 82 -3.07 -13.40 10.72
CA PRO A 82 -2.22 -14.56 10.94
C PRO A 82 -1.69 -15.15 9.64
N GLY A 83 -0.46 -15.68 9.66
CA GLY A 83 0.15 -16.34 8.50
C GLY A 83 0.88 -15.41 7.53
N HIS A 84 0.91 -14.11 7.82
CA HIS A 84 1.76 -13.19 7.10
C HIS A 84 3.25 -13.44 7.45
N ARG A 85 4.14 -13.42 6.46
CA ARG A 85 5.59 -13.71 6.63
C ARG A 85 6.37 -12.58 7.32
N LEU A 86 5.69 -11.56 7.82
CA LEU A 86 6.31 -10.40 8.47
C LEU A 86 6.51 -10.66 9.95
N ASP A 87 7.48 -9.96 10.53
CA ASP A 87 7.67 -9.92 11.97
C ASP A 87 6.45 -9.24 12.64
N LEU A 88 5.56 -10.05 13.20
CA LEU A 88 4.33 -9.58 13.84
C LEU A 88 4.59 -8.73 15.08
N GLN A 89 5.72 -8.90 15.78
CA GLN A 89 6.05 -8.07 16.93
C GLN A 89 6.33 -6.64 16.48
N MET A 90 7.13 -6.48 15.42
CA MET A 90 7.37 -5.18 14.76
C MET A 90 6.08 -4.53 14.27
N ILE A 91 5.23 -5.28 13.57
CA ILE A 91 3.95 -4.76 13.05
C ILE A 91 3.04 -4.31 14.20
N ARG A 92 2.93 -5.10 15.26
CA ARG A 92 2.06 -4.78 16.41
C ARG A 92 2.55 -3.55 17.18
N ALA A 93 3.85 -3.44 17.43
CA ALA A 93 4.43 -2.28 18.10
C ALA A 93 4.20 -1.00 17.28
N ALA A 94 4.48 -1.04 15.97
CA ALA A 94 4.24 0.10 15.09
C ALA A 94 2.74 0.46 14.98
N HIS A 95 1.85 -0.52 14.93
CA HIS A 95 0.41 -0.26 14.92
C HIS A 95 -0.13 0.28 16.26
N ALA A 96 0.52 -0.03 17.38
CA ALA A 96 0.14 0.50 18.70
C ALA A 96 0.40 2.01 18.82
N GLU A 97 1.41 2.52 18.10
CA GLU A 97 1.75 3.94 18.07
C GLU A 97 0.74 4.76 17.22
N PRO A 98 -0.06 5.67 17.80
CA PRO A 98 -1.12 6.37 17.07
C PRO A 98 -0.62 7.18 15.86
N ARG A 99 0.57 7.77 15.97
CA ARG A 99 1.19 8.57 14.91
C ARG A 99 1.70 7.73 13.74
N LEU A 100 2.07 6.46 13.97
CA LEU A 100 2.43 5.53 12.91
C LEU A 100 1.18 4.87 12.30
N ARG A 101 0.19 4.57 13.14
CA ARG A 101 -1.07 3.94 12.71
C ARG A 101 -1.88 4.79 11.72
N MET A 102 -1.72 6.11 11.72
CA MET A 102 -2.35 6.99 10.72
C MET A 102 -1.60 7.04 9.38
N LEU A 103 -0.41 6.45 9.28
CA LEU A 103 0.38 6.38 8.06
C LEU A 103 0.13 5.06 7.34
N PHE A 104 0.34 5.07 6.01
CA PHE A 104 0.19 3.88 5.19
C PHE A 104 1.42 2.98 5.32
N PRO A 105 1.28 1.74 5.83
CA PRO A 105 2.43 0.86 6.02
C PRO A 105 2.77 0.13 4.72
N SER A 106 4.06 -0.04 4.45
CA SER A 106 4.58 -0.86 3.36
C SER A 106 5.78 -1.66 3.82
N THR A 107 6.10 -2.75 3.12
CA THR A 107 7.21 -3.63 3.49
C THR A 107 8.14 -3.85 2.31
N SER A 108 9.44 -3.82 2.57
CA SER A 108 10.48 -4.13 1.59
C SER A 108 11.63 -4.84 2.29
N HIS A 109 12.07 -5.99 1.76
CA HIS A 109 13.16 -6.79 2.34
C HIS A 109 13.00 -7.05 3.85
N GLY A 110 11.77 -7.30 4.31
CA GLY A 110 11.44 -7.52 5.73
C GLY A 110 11.35 -6.25 6.59
N SER A 111 11.80 -5.10 6.09
CA SER A 111 11.69 -3.82 6.80
C SER A 111 10.28 -3.24 6.69
N LEU A 112 9.80 -2.61 7.77
CA LEU A 112 8.56 -1.85 7.80
C LEU A 112 8.83 -0.39 7.47
N HIS A 113 8.12 0.12 6.48
CA HIS A 113 8.16 1.49 6.01
C HIS A 113 6.80 2.15 6.21
N PHE A 114 6.81 3.48 6.30
CA PHE A 114 5.61 4.29 6.45
C PHE A 114 5.57 5.36 5.35
N SER A 115 4.38 5.58 4.81
CA SER A 115 4.12 6.56 3.78
C SER A 115 3.03 7.52 4.24
N ARG A 116 3.22 8.81 3.91
CA ARG A 116 2.21 9.87 4.11
C ARG A 116 1.18 9.93 2.99
N CYS A 117 1.28 9.04 2.00
CA CYS A 117 0.30 8.85 0.93
C CYS A 117 -0.02 7.36 0.73
N THR A 118 -1.22 7.05 0.23
CA THR A 118 -1.70 5.65 0.10
C THR A 118 -1.38 5.01 -1.24
N GLY A 119 -0.96 5.78 -2.23
CA GLY A 119 -0.68 5.37 -3.60
C GLY A 119 0.80 5.34 -3.92
N TRP A 120 1.20 4.43 -4.83
CA TRP A 120 2.58 4.38 -5.33
C TRP A 120 2.81 5.51 -6.37
N PRO A 121 3.96 6.20 -6.37
CA PRO A 121 5.11 6.02 -5.47
C PRO A 121 4.83 6.54 -4.07
N PHE A 122 5.24 5.77 -3.06
CA PHE A 122 5.09 6.12 -1.65
C PHE A 122 6.08 7.21 -1.23
N SER A 123 5.68 8.02 -0.23
CA SER A 123 6.61 8.93 0.43
C SER A 123 7.70 8.14 1.15
N ARG A 124 8.89 8.72 1.26
CA ARG A 124 10.07 8.06 1.85
C ARG A 124 10.70 8.85 2.99
N ASP A 125 10.05 9.92 3.41
CA ASP A 125 10.50 10.85 4.46
C ASP A 125 10.33 10.34 5.89
N VAL A 126 9.59 9.25 6.10
CA VAL A 126 9.49 8.57 7.40
C VAL A 126 10.59 7.52 7.54
N SER A 127 11.17 7.40 8.74
CA SER A 127 12.17 6.38 9.04
C SER A 127 11.56 4.97 8.99
N ALA A 128 12.35 3.98 8.57
CA ALA A 128 11.92 2.59 8.48
C ALA A 128 12.42 1.77 9.67
N ILE A 129 11.67 0.74 10.07
CA ILE A 129 12.09 -0.23 11.09
C ILE A 129 12.61 -1.48 10.38
N CYS A 130 13.83 -1.90 10.71
CA CYS A 130 14.52 -3.02 10.10
C CYS A 130 14.71 -4.14 11.13
N PRO A 131 14.16 -5.36 10.91
CA PRO A 131 14.43 -6.48 11.81
C PRO A 131 15.88 -6.94 11.67
N LEU A 132 16.55 -7.17 12.81
CA LEU A 132 17.91 -7.69 12.87
C LEU A 132 17.96 -9.20 13.18
N GLY A 133 16.82 -9.79 13.53
CA GLY A 133 16.73 -11.13 14.11
C GLY A 133 16.68 -11.10 15.63
N ASP A 134 16.30 -12.22 16.24
CA ASP A 134 16.24 -12.40 17.70
C ASP A 134 15.42 -11.36 18.47
N GLY A 135 14.35 -10.82 17.85
CA GLY A 135 13.49 -9.80 18.46
C GLY A 135 14.12 -8.42 18.59
N ARG A 136 15.20 -8.15 17.85
CA ARG A 136 15.92 -6.87 17.83
C ARG A 136 15.70 -6.11 16.52
N TYR A 137 15.74 -4.79 16.62
CA TYR A 137 15.43 -3.89 15.50
C TYR A 137 16.45 -2.75 15.39
N ALA A 138 16.67 -2.29 14.16
CA ALA A 138 17.35 -1.04 13.86
C ALA A 138 16.35 -0.06 13.22
N VAL A 139 16.61 1.24 13.33
CA VAL A 139 15.82 2.27 12.65
C VAL A 139 16.68 2.90 11.55
N ARG A 140 16.20 2.83 10.31
CA ARG A 140 16.85 3.46 9.16
C ARG A 140 16.24 4.82 8.89
N HIS A 141 17.04 5.85 9.10
CA HIS A 141 16.66 7.23 8.82
C HIS A 141 16.99 7.60 7.37
N ARG A 142 16.11 8.38 6.73
CA ARG A 142 16.37 8.83 5.35
C ARG A 142 17.50 9.84 5.33
N GLY A 143 18.47 9.62 4.45
CA GLY A 143 19.62 10.51 4.25
C GLY A 143 20.78 10.26 5.21
N GLU A 144 20.65 9.29 6.11
CA GLU A 144 21.72 8.86 7.02
C GLU A 144 22.27 7.49 6.57
N GLU A 145 23.52 7.22 6.95
CA GLU A 145 24.10 5.89 6.79
C GLU A 145 23.35 4.88 7.67
N PHE A 146 23.12 3.68 7.15
CA PHE A 146 22.43 2.65 7.92
C PHE A 146 23.34 2.12 9.03
N SER A 147 22.86 2.18 10.28
CA SER A 147 23.53 1.64 11.45
C SER A 147 22.73 0.49 12.05
N LEU A 148 23.43 -0.55 12.51
CA LEU A 148 22.85 -1.63 13.31
C LEU A 148 22.68 -1.24 14.79
N GLU A 149 23.33 -0.16 15.21
CA GLU A 149 23.26 0.37 16.57
C GLU A 149 22.55 1.74 16.61
N PRO A 150 21.80 2.04 17.68
CA PRO A 150 21.50 1.13 18.79
C PRO A 150 20.51 0.04 18.38
N SER A 151 20.64 -1.12 19.01
CA SER A 151 19.67 -2.21 18.89
C SER A 151 18.46 -1.96 19.78
N TYR A 152 17.27 -1.86 19.18
CA TYR A 152 16.01 -1.57 19.86
C TYR A 152 15.14 -2.81 20.06
N SER A 153 14.26 -2.79 21.08
CA SER A 153 13.00 -3.54 21.06
C SER A 153 12.03 -3.00 20.00
N ALA A 154 10.93 -3.70 19.74
CA ALA A 154 9.95 -3.28 18.73
C ALA A 154 9.29 -1.94 19.10
N GLU A 155 8.96 -1.79 20.38
CA GLU A 155 8.33 -0.60 20.96
C GLU A 155 9.29 0.59 20.92
N GLU A 156 10.55 0.39 21.31
CA GLU A 156 11.56 1.46 21.26
C GLU A 156 11.87 1.89 19.82
N ALA A 157 11.88 0.95 18.86
CA ALA A 157 12.05 1.27 17.45
C ALA A 157 10.88 2.13 16.93
N ALA A 158 9.64 1.76 17.27
CA ALA A 158 8.46 2.54 16.90
C ALA A 158 8.50 3.95 17.51
N ALA A 159 8.82 4.06 18.81
CA ALA A 159 8.98 5.34 19.49
C ALA A 159 10.11 6.19 18.89
N SER A 160 11.22 5.57 18.49
CA SER A 160 12.35 6.25 17.84
C SER A 160 11.98 6.84 16.47
N VAL A 161 11.16 6.13 15.68
CA VAL A 161 10.59 6.69 14.45
C VAL A 161 9.70 7.90 14.78
N VAL A 162 8.79 7.77 15.73
CA VAL A 162 7.85 8.84 16.13
C VAL A 162 8.57 10.08 16.64
N ALA A 163 9.65 9.91 17.41
CA ALA A 163 10.44 11.01 17.98
C ALA A 163 11.04 11.93 16.90
N ARG A 164 11.30 11.40 15.69
CA ARG A 164 11.84 12.19 14.57
C ARG A 164 10.76 12.73 13.63
N MET A 165 9.50 12.35 13.80
CA MET A 165 8.41 12.82 12.96
C MET A 165 7.99 14.26 13.34
N PRO A 166 7.93 15.21 12.39
CA PRO A 166 7.38 16.54 12.61
C PRO A 166 5.98 16.49 13.23
N ALA A 167 5.74 17.31 14.27
CA ALA A 167 4.44 17.36 14.95
C ALA A 167 3.28 17.81 14.02
N SER A 168 3.60 18.49 12.92
CA SER A 168 2.65 18.93 11.90
C SER A 168 2.13 17.82 10.99
N TRP A 169 2.78 16.65 10.96
CA TRP A 169 2.33 15.55 10.12
C TRP A 169 1.00 14.97 10.63
N GLY A 170 0.00 15.00 9.76
CA GLY A 170 -1.30 14.38 9.95
C GLY A 170 -1.41 13.00 9.30
N PRO A 171 -2.66 12.49 9.18
CA PRO A 171 -2.94 11.22 8.51
C PRO A 171 -2.46 11.18 7.06
N ALA A 172 -2.23 9.96 6.56
CA ALA A 172 -1.88 9.78 5.15
C ALA A 172 -2.98 10.30 4.22
N ILE A 173 -2.59 10.85 3.06
CA ILE A 173 -3.50 11.35 2.05
C ILE A 173 -3.73 10.33 0.92
N ALA A 174 -4.82 10.51 0.18
CA ALA A 174 -5.03 9.84 -1.10
C ALA A 174 -4.03 10.36 -2.15
N GLY A 175 -3.71 9.54 -3.14
CA GLY A 175 -2.68 9.86 -4.13
C GLY A 175 -1.29 9.34 -3.80
N THR A 176 -0.34 9.87 -4.54
CA THR A 176 1.08 9.50 -4.59
C THR A 176 1.95 10.51 -3.86
N ASP A 177 3.26 10.24 -3.78
CA ASP A 177 4.26 11.20 -3.28
C ASP A 177 4.32 12.49 -4.12
N HIS A 178 3.88 12.47 -5.39
CA HIS A 178 3.74 13.70 -6.18
C HIS A 178 2.57 14.55 -5.66
N ASP A 179 1.40 13.94 -5.49
CA ASP A 179 0.20 14.60 -4.98
C ASP A 179 0.42 15.18 -3.57
N LEU A 180 1.25 14.51 -2.76
CA LEU A 180 1.68 14.99 -1.46
C LEU A 180 2.52 16.26 -1.55
N ARG A 181 3.55 16.27 -2.42
CA ARG A 181 4.42 17.43 -2.61
C ARG A 181 3.68 18.63 -3.18
N ASP A 182 2.72 18.40 -4.08
CA ASP A 182 1.90 19.46 -4.66
C ASP A 182 1.01 20.15 -3.62
N ARG A 183 0.61 19.44 -2.55
CA ARG A 183 -0.17 20.04 -1.43
C ARG A 183 0.69 20.80 -0.42
N GLU A 184 1.99 20.56 -0.40
CA GLU A 184 2.94 21.17 0.53
C GLU A 184 3.71 22.36 -0.08
N SER A 185 3.51 22.61 -1.38
CA SER A 185 4.11 23.72 -2.13
C SER A 185 3.25 24.97 -2.08
#